data_AF-A0A6J4TQX8-F1
#
_entry.id   AF-A0A6J4TQX8-F1
#
_cell.length_a   1.000
_cell.length_b   1.000
_cell.length_c   1.000
_cell.angle_alpha   90.00
_cell.angle_beta   90.00
_cell.angle_gamma   90.00
#
_symmetry.space_group_name_H-M   'P 1'
#
loop_
_entity.id
_entity.type
_entity.pdbx_description
1 polymer ?
#
loop_
_entity_poly.entity_id
_entity_poly.type
_entity_poly.pdbx_seq_one_letter_code
_entity_poly.pdbx_strand_id
1 'polypeptide(L)'
;MVRGLAALLALAAAAAYFLLVGEIPEVDRDAGRYAAGCAGAVAIGLAAIVPLAGRDDWVALVVLGVGSGLLATALTGQDVGAAADVVEVLLAAAAGLLFAFAFGIPAAVVALPVLVAGIDAAAVLTGPDEPLGDFDPVDVLTFDLPAFGGERPSIARLGFLDATFLAMFAAWSVRFALRPRIAIPLMIAGLASSVALAVALDRAIPALPFVAVAFLLPALSRLPRLLRTPGDAAEA
;
A
#
# COMPACT_ATOMS: atom_id res chain seq x y z
N MET A 1 16.81 5.03 -18.04
CA MET A 1 16.97 6.29 -17.28
C MET A 1 15.65 6.90 -16.80
N VAL A 2 14.64 7.13 -17.64
CA VAL A 2 13.39 7.83 -17.25
C VAL A 2 12.63 7.19 -16.07
N ARG A 3 12.65 5.85 -15.96
CA ARG A 3 11.97 5.13 -14.86
C ARG A 3 12.64 5.33 -13.49
N GLY A 4 13.95 5.57 -13.45
CA GLY A 4 14.68 5.84 -12.21
C GLY A 4 14.35 7.22 -11.65
N LEU A 5 14.27 8.23 -12.52
CA LEU A 5 13.90 9.59 -12.11
C LEU A 5 12.48 9.66 -11.57
N ALA A 6 11.51 9.02 -12.24
CA ALA A 6 10.12 9.00 -11.76
C ALA A 6 9.99 8.31 -10.39
N ALA A 7 10.72 7.22 -10.16
CA ALA A 7 10.73 6.51 -8.89
C ALA A 7 11.37 7.35 -7.76
N LEU A 8 12.47 8.04 -8.05
CA LEU A 8 13.10 8.98 -7.12
C LEU A 8 12.19 10.17 -6.79
N LEU A 9 11.51 10.74 -7.78
CA LEU A 9 10.56 11.83 -7.57
C LEU A 9 9.36 11.38 -6.74
N ALA A 10 8.84 10.17 -6.96
CA ALA A 10 7.75 9.61 -6.16
C ALA A 10 8.18 9.41 -4.69
N LEU A 11 9.38 8.86 -4.46
CA LEU A 11 9.91 8.69 -3.11
C LEU A 11 10.18 10.04 -2.43
N ALA A 12 10.77 10.99 -3.16
CA ALA A 12 11.03 12.33 -2.65
C ALA A 12 9.74 13.09 -2.33
N ALA A 13 8.69 12.94 -3.15
CA ALA A 13 7.38 13.52 -2.89
C ALA A 13 6.72 12.91 -1.65
N ALA A 14 6.81 11.58 -1.47
CA ALA A 14 6.31 10.91 -0.28
C ALA A 14 7.06 11.38 0.97
N ALA A 15 8.39 11.37 0.95
CA ALA A 15 9.21 11.87 2.05
C ALA A 15 8.92 13.34 2.37
N ALA A 16 8.83 14.19 1.35
CA ALA A 16 8.50 15.61 1.52
C ALA A 16 7.12 15.80 2.14
N TYR A 17 6.12 14.99 1.75
CA TYR A 17 4.80 15.03 2.37
C TYR A 17 4.90 14.73 3.88
N PHE A 18 5.46 13.60 4.27
CA PHE A 18 5.54 13.20 5.68
C PHE A 18 6.40 14.14 6.54
N LEU A 19 7.41 14.79 5.95
CA LEU A 19 8.24 15.77 6.65
C LEU A 19 7.60 17.17 6.80
N LEU A 20 6.73 17.56 5.88
CA LEU A 20 6.21 18.93 5.80
C LEU A 20 4.73 19.05 6.17
N VAL A 21 4.00 17.95 6.27
CA VAL A 21 2.55 17.93 6.55
C VAL A 21 2.16 18.66 7.83
N GLY A 22 2.98 18.58 8.89
CA GLY A 22 2.75 19.30 10.15
C GLY A 22 2.85 20.82 10.01
N GLU A 23 3.60 21.31 9.02
CA GLU A 23 3.75 22.73 8.71
C GLU A 23 2.58 23.27 7.86
N ILE A 24 1.74 22.38 7.31
CA ILE A 24 0.56 22.78 6.54
C ILE A 24 -0.49 23.29 7.53
N PRO A 25 -0.98 24.54 7.38
CA PRO A 25 -1.99 25.09 8.27
C PRO A 25 -3.23 24.21 8.33
N GLU A 26 -3.86 24.11 9.49
CA GLU A 26 -5.14 23.42 9.62
C GLU A 26 -6.18 24.12 8.73
N VAL A 27 -6.69 23.36 7.75
CA VAL A 27 -7.84 23.76 6.92
C VAL A 27 -9.10 23.21 7.58
N ASP A 28 -10.28 23.73 7.23
CA ASP A 28 -11.61 23.24 7.67
C ASP A 28 -11.61 21.79 8.18
N ARG A 29 -12.04 21.58 9.42
CA ARG A 29 -11.72 20.37 10.21
C ARG A 29 -11.99 19.07 9.50
N ASP A 30 -13.08 18.98 8.75
CA ASP A 30 -13.44 17.75 8.04
C ASP A 30 -12.67 17.65 6.73
N ALA A 31 -12.67 18.69 5.91
CA ALA A 31 -11.95 18.73 4.63
C ALA A 31 -10.43 18.50 4.79
N GLY A 32 -9.83 19.07 5.84
CA GLY A 32 -8.42 18.89 6.19
C GLY A 32 -8.07 17.45 6.52
N ARG A 33 -8.95 16.74 7.25
CA ARG A 33 -8.75 15.32 7.57
C ARG A 33 -8.80 14.44 6.33
N TYR A 34 -9.76 14.66 5.43
CA TYR A 34 -9.83 13.94 4.16
C TYR A 34 -8.59 14.19 3.31
N ALA A 35 -8.22 15.46 3.14
CA ALA A 35 -7.09 15.83 2.30
C ALA A 35 -5.79 15.23 2.81
N ALA A 36 -5.50 15.34 4.11
CA ALA A 36 -4.30 14.78 4.72
C ALA A 36 -4.31 13.23 4.68
N GLY A 37 -5.43 12.59 5.05
CA GLY A 37 -5.54 11.12 5.00
C GLY A 37 -5.34 10.57 3.58
N CYS A 38 -6.03 11.14 2.58
CA CYS A 38 -5.88 10.72 1.19
C CYS A 38 -4.48 11.02 0.64
N ALA A 39 -3.88 12.17 0.96
CA ALA A 39 -2.53 12.50 0.52
C ALA A 39 -1.49 11.53 1.11
N GLY A 40 -1.61 11.20 2.39
CA GLY A 40 -0.76 10.20 3.05
C GLY A 40 -0.92 8.81 2.44
N ALA A 41 -2.15 8.36 2.18
CA ALA A 41 -2.41 7.10 1.50
C ALA A 41 -1.81 7.05 0.08
N VAL A 42 -1.90 8.15 -0.67
CA VAL A 42 -1.27 8.28 -1.99
C VAL A 42 0.25 8.26 -1.87
N ALA A 43 0.83 8.96 -0.89
CA ALA A 43 2.27 8.98 -0.64
C ALA A 43 2.80 7.56 -0.32
N ILE A 44 2.10 6.83 0.56
CA ILE A 44 2.40 5.42 0.86
C ILE A 44 2.28 4.55 -0.39
N GLY A 45 1.18 4.66 -1.12
CA GLY A 45 0.97 3.89 -2.35
C GLY A 45 2.05 4.16 -3.41
N LEU A 46 2.49 5.41 -3.55
CA LEU A 46 3.58 5.81 -4.44
C LEU A 46 4.93 5.26 -3.97
N ALA A 47 5.25 5.37 -2.69
CA ALA A 47 6.47 4.82 -2.11
C ALA A 47 6.52 3.29 -2.28
N ALA A 48 5.39 2.60 -2.07
CA ALA A 48 5.30 1.15 -2.19
C ALA A 48 5.58 0.63 -3.61
N ILE A 49 5.30 1.41 -4.65
CA ILE A 49 5.58 1.02 -6.05
C ILE A 49 6.98 1.42 -6.53
N VAL A 50 7.74 2.20 -5.76
CA VAL A 50 9.12 2.62 -6.13
C VAL A 50 10.01 1.41 -6.47
N PRO A 51 10.06 0.33 -5.66
CA PRO A 51 10.96 -0.78 -5.91
C PRO A 51 10.52 -1.70 -7.07
N LEU A 52 9.33 -1.47 -7.64
CA LEU A 52 8.74 -2.29 -8.71
C LEU A 52 9.62 -2.36 -9.96
N ALA A 53 10.47 -1.35 -10.20
CA ALA A 53 11.42 -1.35 -11.30
C ALA A 53 12.50 -2.45 -11.16
N GLY A 54 12.86 -2.81 -9.93
CA GLY A 54 13.82 -3.87 -9.58
C GLY A 54 13.17 -5.18 -9.17
N ARG A 55 11.86 -5.39 -9.45
CA ARG A 55 11.08 -6.56 -8.99
C ARG A 55 11.63 -7.93 -9.39
N ASP A 56 12.48 -7.98 -10.41
CA ASP A 56 13.07 -9.22 -10.94
C ASP A 56 14.45 -9.52 -10.33
N ASP A 57 15.00 -8.61 -9.52
CA ASP A 57 16.28 -8.75 -8.81
C ASP A 57 16.05 -9.02 -7.32
N TRP A 58 15.94 -10.31 -6.96
CA TRP A 58 15.65 -10.71 -5.59
C TRP A 58 16.75 -10.31 -4.60
N VAL A 59 18.02 -10.21 -5.03
CA VAL A 59 19.12 -9.78 -4.16
C VAL A 59 18.95 -8.31 -3.82
N ALA A 60 18.67 -7.47 -4.81
CA ALA A 60 18.38 -6.06 -4.59
C ALA A 60 17.16 -5.87 -3.66
N LEU A 61 16.11 -6.68 -3.82
CA LEU A 61 14.94 -6.64 -2.94
C LEU A 61 15.26 -7.08 -1.49
N VAL A 62 16.09 -8.11 -1.29
CA VAL A 62 16.55 -8.51 0.04
C VAL A 62 17.38 -7.42 0.69
N VAL A 63 18.34 -6.85 -0.04
CA VAL A 63 19.17 -5.75 0.46
C VAL A 63 18.32 -4.53 0.79
N LEU A 64 17.36 -4.18 -0.07
CA LEU A 64 16.41 -3.10 0.19
C LEU A 64 15.57 -3.39 1.43
N GLY A 65 15.02 -4.60 1.57
CA GLY A 65 14.21 -4.99 2.71
C GLY A 65 14.99 -4.92 4.02
N VAL A 66 16.17 -5.56 4.08
CA VAL A 66 17.03 -5.54 5.27
C VAL A 66 17.49 -4.12 5.59
N GLY A 67 17.95 -3.36 4.60
CA GLY A 67 18.41 -1.98 4.78
C GLY A 67 17.28 -1.05 5.26
N SER A 68 16.09 -1.18 4.68
CA SER A 68 14.91 -0.40 5.08
C SER A 68 14.45 -0.81 6.49
N GLY A 69 14.47 -2.09 6.82
CA GLY A 69 14.13 -2.56 8.17
C GLY A 69 15.09 -2.02 9.23
N LEU A 70 16.40 -2.11 9.00
CA LEU A 70 17.39 -1.54 9.91
C LEU A 70 17.23 -0.02 10.05
N LEU A 71 17.02 0.71 8.94
CA LEU A 71 16.83 2.14 8.99
C LEU A 71 15.51 2.53 9.70
N ALA A 72 14.40 1.85 9.41
CA ALA A 72 13.12 2.07 10.07
C ALA A 72 13.22 1.83 11.58
N THR A 73 13.86 0.74 12.02
CA THR A 73 14.09 0.50 13.46
C THR A 73 14.94 1.59 14.11
N ALA A 74 15.94 2.12 13.41
CA ALA A 74 16.76 3.21 13.92
C ALA A 74 15.96 4.53 14.02
N LEU A 75 15.14 4.86 13.03
CA LEU A 75 14.29 6.06 13.03
C LEU A 75 13.19 5.97 14.09
N THR A 76 12.56 4.80 14.23
CA THR A 76 11.57 4.55 15.28
C THR A 76 12.19 4.69 16.67
N GLY A 77 13.39 4.15 16.88
CA GLY A 77 14.14 4.33 18.12
C GLY A 77 14.65 5.75 18.38
N GLN A 78 14.42 6.69 17.47
CA GLN A 78 14.69 8.13 17.65
C GLN A 78 13.39 8.96 17.71
N ASP A 79 12.22 8.31 17.82
CA ASP A 79 10.90 8.96 17.88
C ASP A 79 10.64 9.94 16.73
N VAL A 80 11.13 9.62 15.52
CA VAL A 80 10.96 10.47 14.32
C VAL A 80 9.51 10.42 13.77
N GLY A 81 8.65 9.58 14.38
CA GLY A 81 7.22 9.48 14.08
C GLY A 81 6.95 9.11 12.62
N ALA A 82 5.90 9.70 12.03
CA ALA A 82 5.39 9.38 10.70
C ALA A 82 6.41 9.54 9.54
N ALA A 83 7.55 10.22 9.77
CA ALA A 83 8.61 10.27 8.76
C ALA A 83 9.34 8.92 8.59
N ALA A 84 9.28 8.03 9.59
CA ALA A 84 9.81 6.68 9.50
C ALA A 84 8.98 5.79 8.55
N ASP A 85 7.68 6.07 8.42
CA ASP A 85 6.73 5.29 7.62
C ASP A 85 7.14 5.13 6.17
N VAL A 86 7.76 6.15 5.57
CA VAL A 86 8.24 6.06 4.18
C VAL A 86 9.28 4.95 4.02
N VAL A 87 10.14 4.76 5.02
CA VAL A 87 11.15 3.69 5.04
C VAL A 87 10.50 2.34 5.35
N GLU A 88 9.53 2.30 6.26
CA GLU A 88 8.78 1.08 6.56
C GLU A 88 7.96 0.58 5.37
N VAL A 89 7.41 1.50 4.58
CA VAL A 89 6.73 1.18 3.32
C VAL A 89 7.69 0.54 2.32
N LEU A 90 8.96 0.95 2.28
CA LEU A 90 9.97 0.30 1.43
C LEU A 90 10.26 -1.13 1.91
N LEU A 91 10.30 -1.36 3.23
CA LEU A 91 10.38 -2.70 3.80
C LEU A 91 9.16 -3.55 3.41
N ALA A 92 7.94 -3.01 3.59
CA ALA A 92 6.68 -3.67 3.24
C ALA A 92 6.61 -4.02 1.75
N ALA A 93 7.02 -3.09 0.90
CA ALA A 93 7.08 -3.27 -0.54
C ALA A 93 8.10 -4.33 -0.94
N ALA A 94 9.30 -4.32 -0.35
CA ALA A 94 10.31 -5.35 -0.60
C ALA A 94 9.78 -6.75 -0.24
N ALA A 95 9.10 -6.90 0.90
CA ALA A 95 8.45 -8.15 1.29
C ALA A 95 7.40 -8.60 0.26
N GLY A 96 6.53 -7.69 -0.18
CA GLY A 96 5.49 -7.98 -1.17
C GLY A 96 6.05 -8.38 -2.54
N LEU A 97 7.11 -7.70 -2.98
CA LEU A 97 7.78 -8.02 -4.24
C LEU A 97 8.55 -9.35 -4.17
N LEU A 98 9.20 -9.67 -3.05
CA LEU A 98 9.82 -10.98 -2.82
C LEU A 98 8.78 -12.10 -2.85
N PHE A 99 7.62 -11.87 -2.23
CA PHE A 99 6.50 -12.80 -2.30
C PHE A 99 6.02 -12.98 -3.75
N ALA A 100 5.81 -11.89 -4.50
CA ALA A 100 5.41 -11.95 -5.90
C ALA A 100 6.44 -12.64 -6.81
N PHE A 101 7.73 -12.49 -6.49
CA PHE A 101 8.83 -13.18 -7.15
C PHE A 101 8.74 -14.69 -6.92
N ALA A 102 8.66 -15.10 -5.65
CA ALA A 102 8.60 -16.50 -5.22
C ALA A 102 7.31 -17.21 -5.67
N PHE A 103 6.17 -16.52 -5.61
CA PHE A 103 4.85 -17.08 -5.91
C PHE A 103 4.29 -16.44 -7.18
N GLY A 104 4.54 -17.08 -8.31
CA GLY A 104 4.13 -16.63 -9.64
C GLY A 104 3.13 -17.55 -10.33
N ILE A 105 2.16 -18.09 -9.60
CA ILE A 105 1.18 -19.05 -10.15
C ILE A 105 -0.10 -18.31 -10.57
N PRO A 106 -0.59 -18.49 -11.80
CA PRO A 106 -1.81 -17.84 -12.30
C PRO A 106 -3.03 -17.91 -11.37
N ALA A 107 -3.27 -19.07 -10.75
CA ALA A 107 -4.39 -19.25 -9.82
C ALA A 107 -4.26 -18.38 -8.57
N ALA A 108 -3.05 -18.21 -8.03
CA ALA A 108 -2.79 -17.38 -6.85
C ALA A 108 -3.09 -15.90 -7.12
N VAL A 109 -2.91 -15.43 -8.35
CA VAL A 109 -3.22 -14.06 -8.78
C VAL A 109 -4.69 -13.71 -8.60
N VAL A 110 -5.59 -14.70 -8.64
CA VAL A 110 -7.03 -14.50 -8.41
C VAL A 110 -7.42 -14.88 -6.99
N ALA A 111 -6.95 -16.04 -6.52
CA ALA A 111 -7.33 -16.57 -5.21
C ALA A 111 -6.82 -15.70 -4.06
N LEU A 112 -5.57 -15.22 -4.14
CA LEU A 112 -4.96 -14.50 -3.03
C LEU A 112 -5.63 -13.14 -2.79
N PRO A 113 -5.85 -12.25 -3.79
CA PRO A 113 -6.57 -10.99 -3.54
C PRO A 113 -7.96 -11.19 -2.94
N VAL A 114 -8.70 -12.22 -3.38
CA VAL A 114 -10.03 -12.53 -2.83
C VAL A 114 -9.90 -13.01 -1.38
N LEU A 115 -8.95 -13.90 -1.10
CA LEU A 115 -8.71 -14.42 0.24
C LEU A 115 -8.32 -13.31 1.22
N VAL A 116 -7.32 -12.49 0.90
CA VAL A 116 -6.88 -11.43 1.81
C VAL A 116 -7.89 -10.31 1.95
N ALA A 117 -8.62 -9.95 0.89
CA ALA A 117 -9.76 -9.04 1.02
C ALA A 117 -10.81 -9.60 1.98
N GLY A 118 -11.10 -10.90 1.91
CA GLY A 118 -12.05 -11.56 2.81
C GLY A 118 -11.57 -11.57 4.27
N ILE A 119 -10.30 -11.90 4.51
CA ILE A 119 -9.70 -11.91 5.85
C ILE A 119 -9.69 -10.51 6.45
N ASP A 120 -9.26 -9.51 5.68
CA ASP A 120 -9.20 -8.11 6.11
C ASP A 120 -10.60 -7.56 6.44
N ALA A 121 -11.58 -7.81 5.57
CA ALA A 121 -12.96 -7.42 5.83
C ALA A 121 -13.53 -8.11 7.08
N ALA A 122 -13.26 -9.41 7.27
CA ALA A 122 -13.68 -10.13 8.47
C ALA A 122 -13.01 -9.56 9.73
N ALA A 123 -11.71 -9.27 9.67
CA ALA A 123 -10.96 -8.70 10.77
C ALA A 123 -11.56 -7.37 11.23
N VAL A 124 -11.84 -6.45 10.29
CA VAL A 124 -12.47 -5.15 10.62
C VAL A 124 -13.90 -5.31 11.14
N LEU A 125 -14.69 -6.24 10.57
CA LEU A 125 -16.08 -6.47 11.01
C LEU A 125 -16.19 -7.11 12.41
N THR A 126 -15.16 -7.83 12.84
CA THR A 126 -15.12 -8.48 14.16
C THR A 126 -14.25 -7.75 15.19
N GLY A 127 -13.54 -6.71 14.76
CA GLY A 127 -12.67 -5.92 15.61
C GLY A 127 -13.43 -4.97 16.55
N PRO A 128 -12.75 -4.38 17.53
CA PRO A 128 -13.33 -3.35 18.39
C PRO A 128 -13.76 -2.12 17.59
N ASP A 129 -14.93 -1.55 17.93
CA ASP A 129 -15.42 -0.27 17.37
C ASP A 129 -14.75 0.92 18.07
N GLU A 130 -13.42 1.00 18.04
CA GLU A 130 -12.68 2.13 18.60
C GLU A 130 -12.67 3.32 17.61
N PRO A 131 -12.90 4.55 18.09
CA PRO A 131 -12.86 5.75 17.25
C PRO A 131 -11.45 6.00 16.72
N LEU A 132 -11.35 6.61 15.53
CA LEU A 132 -10.06 6.93 14.90
C LEU A 132 -9.26 7.93 15.75
N GLY A 133 -7.95 7.68 15.88
CA GLY A 133 -7.02 8.58 16.54
C GLY A 133 -6.75 8.26 18.02
N ASP A 134 -7.46 7.30 18.61
CA ASP A 134 -7.12 6.73 19.92
C ASP A 134 -6.29 5.47 19.71
N PHE A 135 -5.02 5.66 19.37
CA PHE A 135 -4.14 4.56 19.04
C PHE A 135 -2.97 4.48 20.01
N ASP A 136 -2.56 3.25 20.34
CA ASP A 136 -1.32 3.04 21.09
C ASP A 136 -0.12 3.60 20.32
N PRO A 137 0.79 4.32 21.00
CA PRO A 137 1.84 5.13 20.36
C PRO A 137 2.92 4.32 19.62
N VAL A 138 2.91 2.99 19.70
CA VAL A 138 3.92 2.12 19.06
C VAL A 138 3.26 0.84 18.56
N ASP A 139 2.65 0.87 17.38
CA ASP A 139 2.20 -0.35 16.70
C ASP A 139 3.08 -0.62 15.48
N VAL A 140 4.03 -1.55 15.65
CA VAL A 140 5.22 -1.83 14.81
C VAL A 140 4.86 -2.32 13.39
N LEU A 141 3.58 -2.37 13.04
CA LEU A 141 3.06 -2.88 11.77
C LEU A 141 1.98 -1.97 11.17
N THR A 142 2.01 -0.68 11.49
CA THR A 142 1.08 0.31 10.95
C THR A 142 1.81 1.57 10.51
N PHE A 143 1.25 2.24 9.51
CA PHE A 143 1.70 3.55 9.03
C PHE A 143 0.71 4.61 9.55
N ASP A 144 1.22 5.61 10.25
CA ASP A 144 0.44 6.72 10.77
C ASP A 144 0.20 7.74 9.66
N LEU A 145 -1.06 8.08 9.39
CA LEU A 145 -1.40 9.13 8.45
C LEU A 145 -1.45 10.48 9.18
N PRO A 146 -0.47 11.38 8.94
CA PRO A 146 -0.33 12.59 9.73
C PRO A 146 -1.43 13.61 9.41
N ALA A 147 -1.77 14.43 10.41
CA ALA A 147 -2.70 15.54 10.27
C ALA A 147 -2.02 16.84 9.83
N PHE A 148 -2.78 17.73 9.18
CA PHE A 148 -2.38 19.12 9.06
C PHE A 148 -2.39 19.80 10.43
N GLY A 149 -1.56 20.84 10.59
CA GLY A 149 -1.49 21.66 11.80
C GLY A 149 -0.65 21.09 12.96
N GLY A 150 -0.13 19.86 12.85
CA GLY A 150 0.88 19.30 13.78
C GLY A 150 0.39 18.98 15.21
N GLU A 151 -0.84 19.36 15.58
CA GLU A 151 -1.38 19.14 16.94
C GLU A 151 -1.84 17.70 17.20
N ARG A 152 -2.06 16.89 16.15
CA ARG A 152 -2.51 15.50 16.26
C ARG A 152 -1.50 14.53 15.64
N PRO A 153 -1.18 13.41 16.33
CA PRO A 153 -0.19 12.45 15.86
C PRO A 153 -0.65 11.71 14.60
N SER A 154 -1.90 11.25 14.51
CA SER A 154 -2.44 10.67 13.27
C SER A 154 -3.96 10.81 13.14
N ILE A 155 -4.45 10.83 11.90
CA ILE A 155 -5.90 10.88 11.55
C ILE A 155 -6.45 9.47 11.33
N ALA A 156 -5.61 8.58 10.79
CA ALA A 156 -5.95 7.21 10.46
C ALA A 156 -4.64 6.41 10.36
N ARG A 157 -4.77 5.08 10.39
CA ARG A 157 -3.64 4.16 10.20
C ARG A 157 -3.87 3.28 8.98
N LEU A 158 -2.79 2.95 8.30
CA LEU A 158 -2.75 1.89 7.29
C LEU A 158 -1.93 0.73 7.82
N GLY A 159 -2.31 -0.50 7.48
CA GLY A 159 -1.55 -1.67 7.89
C GLY A 159 -0.28 -1.85 7.05
N PHE A 160 0.77 -2.41 7.65
CA PHE A 160 1.97 -2.86 6.94
C PHE A 160 1.61 -3.76 5.74
N LEU A 161 0.63 -4.64 5.95
CA LEU A 161 0.14 -5.55 4.93
C LEU A 161 -0.51 -4.83 3.74
N ASP A 162 -1.10 -3.64 3.92
CA ASP A 162 -1.70 -2.89 2.82
C ASP A 162 -0.65 -2.53 1.76
N ALA A 163 0.50 -2.02 2.20
CA ALA A 163 1.63 -1.70 1.32
C ALA A 163 2.26 -2.98 0.74
N THR A 164 2.39 -4.05 1.53
CA THR A 164 2.90 -5.34 1.07
C THR A 164 2.05 -5.92 -0.06
N PHE A 165 0.74 -6.03 0.13
CA PHE A 165 -0.17 -6.57 -0.87
C PHE A 165 -0.30 -5.66 -2.09
N LEU A 166 -0.31 -4.33 -1.91
CA LEU A 166 -0.31 -3.39 -3.03
C LEU A 166 0.94 -3.56 -3.92
N ALA A 167 2.14 -3.68 -3.33
CA ALA A 167 3.38 -3.90 -4.08
C ALA A 167 3.38 -5.27 -4.79
N MET A 168 2.92 -6.32 -4.09
CA MET A 168 2.80 -7.66 -4.63
C MET A 168 1.84 -7.72 -5.83
N PHE A 169 0.63 -7.15 -5.71
CA PHE A 169 -0.35 -7.08 -6.79
C PHE A 169 0.15 -6.20 -7.95
N ALA A 170 0.89 -5.12 -7.66
CA ALA A 170 1.55 -4.31 -8.69
C ALA A 170 2.55 -5.16 -9.50
N ALA A 171 3.38 -5.97 -8.84
CA ALA A 171 4.29 -6.90 -9.52
C ALA A 171 3.56 -7.93 -10.36
N TRP A 172 2.51 -8.57 -9.84
CA TRP A 172 1.70 -9.50 -10.62
C TRP A 172 1.00 -8.83 -11.80
N SER A 173 0.53 -7.58 -11.65
CA SER A 173 -0.07 -6.84 -12.76
C SER A 173 0.92 -6.63 -13.91
N VAL A 174 2.21 -6.48 -13.61
CA VAL A 174 3.26 -6.39 -14.62
C VAL A 174 3.60 -7.77 -15.17
N ARG A 175 3.84 -8.76 -14.30
CA ARG A 175 4.26 -10.13 -14.65
C ARG A 175 3.26 -10.83 -15.56
N PHE A 176 1.97 -10.72 -15.27
CA PHE A 176 0.88 -11.35 -16.03
C PHE A 176 0.22 -10.40 -17.03
N ALA A 177 0.82 -9.22 -17.24
CA ALA A 177 0.32 -8.17 -18.11
C ALA A 177 -1.16 -7.83 -17.83
N LEU A 178 -1.57 -7.65 -16.58
CA LEU A 178 -2.96 -7.34 -16.19
C LEU A 178 -3.24 -5.82 -16.23
N ARG A 179 -2.89 -5.19 -17.34
CA ARG A 179 -3.04 -3.72 -17.55
C ARG A 179 -2.41 -2.90 -16.42
N PRO A 180 -1.09 -3.03 -16.15
CA PRO A 180 -0.43 -2.38 -15.01
C PRO A 180 -0.61 -0.85 -15.00
N ARG A 181 -0.69 -0.22 -16.17
CA ARG A 181 -0.92 1.23 -16.32
C ARG A 181 -2.27 1.71 -15.77
N ILE A 182 -3.24 0.82 -15.61
CA ILE A 182 -4.57 1.12 -15.06
C ILE A 182 -4.69 0.50 -13.66
N ALA A 183 -4.25 -0.73 -13.47
CA ALA A 183 -4.36 -1.44 -12.19
C ALA A 183 -3.59 -0.72 -11.07
N ILE A 184 -2.36 -0.29 -11.31
CA ILE A 184 -1.54 0.38 -10.28
C ILE A 184 -2.18 1.70 -9.78
N PRO A 185 -2.53 2.67 -10.64
CA PRO A 185 -3.17 3.89 -10.15
C PRO A 185 -4.53 3.63 -9.51
N LEU A 186 -5.29 2.64 -9.99
CA LEU A 186 -6.55 2.26 -9.33
C LEU A 186 -6.32 1.65 -7.95
N MET A 187 -5.28 0.85 -7.74
CA MET A 187 -4.96 0.31 -6.40
C MET A 187 -4.60 1.41 -5.42
N ILE A 188 -3.81 2.39 -5.84
CA ILE A 188 -3.48 3.58 -5.01
C ILE A 188 -4.75 4.39 -4.73
N ALA A 189 -5.61 4.59 -5.74
CA ALA A 189 -6.89 5.27 -5.55
C ALA A 189 -7.83 4.48 -4.63
N GLY A 190 -7.82 3.14 -4.70
CA GLY A 190 -8.57 2.25 -3.81
C GLY A 190 -8.13 2.40 -2.36
N LEU A 191 -6.82 2.40 -2.12
CA LEU A 191 -6.23 2.67 -0.80
C LEU A 191 -6.61 4.06 -0.28
N ALA A 192 -6.53 5.10 -1.12
CA ALA A 192 -6.97 6.44 -0.72
C ALA A 192 -8.49 6.51 -0.45
N SER A 193 -9.28 5.72 -1.17
CA SER A 193 -10.74 5.64 -0.99
C SER A 193 -11.13 4.94 0.30
N SER A 194 -10.39 3.90 0.73
CA SER A 194 -10.64 3.24 2.01
C SER A 194 -10.35 4.20 3.17
N VAL A 195 -9.27 4.98 3.09
CA VAL A 195 -8.96 6.03 4.08
C VAL A 195 -10.02 7.13 4.07
N ALA A 196 -10.44 7.61 2.91
CA ALA A 196 -11.52 8.60 2.82
C ALA A 196 -12.80 8.07 3.48
N LEU A 197 -13.15 6.80 3.25
CA LEU A 197 -14.32 6.20 3.86
C LEU A 197 -14.16 6.00 5.37
N ALA A 198 -12.95 5.65 5.84
CA ALA A 198 -12.65 5.51 7.26
C ALA A 198 -12.85 6.85 7.99
N VAL A 199 -12.28 7.92 7.44
CA VAL A 199 -12.45 9.29 7.96
C VAL A 199 -13.93 9.71 7.90
N ALA A 200 -14.65 9.40 6.82
CA ALA A 200 -16.06 9.77 6.69
C ALA A 200 -16.99 9.08 7.67
N LEU A 201 -16.69 7.84 8.01
CA LEU A 201 -17.52 7.01 8.86
C LEU A 201 -17.00 6.96 10.31
N ASP A 202 -15.89 7.66 10.59
CA ASP A 202 -15.19 7.69 11.87
C ASP A 202 -14.95 6.29 12.47
N ARG A 203 -14.55 5.35 11.59
CA ARG A 203 -14.34 3.94 11.95
C ARG A 203 -13.33 3.27 11.05
N ALA A 204 -12.78 2.14 11.51
CA ALA A 204 -11.91 1.31 10.68
C ALA A 204 -12.63 0.82 9.42
N ILE A 205 -11.93 0.88 8.27
CA ILE A 205 -12.40 0.36 6.98
C ILE A 205 -11.33 -0.57 6.42
N PRO A 206 -11.69 -1.79 5.99
CA PRO A 206 -10.73 -2.74 5.44
C PRO A 206 -10.18 -2.22 4.12
N ALA A 207 -8.88 -1.97 4.04
CA ALA A 207 -8.24 -1.39 2.87
C ALA A 207 -7.99 -2.42 1.75
N LEU A 208 -7.66 -3.67 2.11
CA LEU A 208 -7.34 -4.72 1.15
C LEU A 208 -8.48 -5.05 0.17
N PRO A 209 -9.78 -5.03 0.56
CA PRO A 209 -10.88 -5.13 -0.39
C PRO A 209 -10.83 -4.09 -1.50
N PHE A 210 -10.55 -2.83 -1.18
CA PHE A 210 -10.48 -1.76 -2.18
C PHE A 210 -9.32 -1.98 -3.14
N VAL A 211 -8.14 -2.32 -2.59
CA VAL A 211 -6.94 -2.62 -3.37
C VAL A 211 -7.14 -3.86 -4.25
N ALA A 212 -7.71 -4.95 -3.72
CA ALA A 212 -7.97 -6.18 -4.45
C ALA A 212 -8.99 -6.00 -5.58
N VAL A 213 -10.07 -5.26 -5.34
CA VAL A 213 -11.05 -4.94 -6.39
C VAL A 213 -10.41 -4.08 -7.47
N ALA A 214 -9.65 -3.06 -7.09
CA ALA A 214 -8.94 -2.19 -8.03
C ALA A 214 -7.90 -2.94 -8.88
N PHE A 215 -7.29 -3.98 -8.32
CA PHE A 215 -6.39 -4.88 -9.04
C PHE A 215 -7.12 -5.79 -10.03
N LEU A 216 -8.19 -6.46 -9.59
CA LEU A 216 -8.90 -7.47 -10.38
C LEU A 216 -9.82 -6.87 -11.45
N LEU A 217 -10.45 -5.72 -11.17
CA LEU A 217 -11.46 -5.12 -12.05
C LEU A 217 -10.93 -4.82 -13.47
N PRO A 218 -9.75 -4.19 -13.66
CA PRO A 218 -9.17 -4.01 -15.00
C PRO A 218 -8.71 -5.32 -15.64
N ALA A 219 -8.44 -6.33 -14.81
CA ALA A 219 -7.90 -7.63 -15.20
C ALA A 219 -8.99 -8.62 -15.65
N LEU A 220 -10.28 -8.39 -15.35
CA LEU A 220 -11.39 -9.33 -15.63
C LEU A 220 -11.36 -9.89 -17.05
N SER A 221 -11.13 -9.03 -18.05
CA SER A 221 -11.04 -9.43 -19.47
C SER A 221 -9.85 -10.37 -19.81
N ARG A 222 -8.83 -10.45 -18.95
CA ARG A 222 -7.61 -11.25 -19.13
C ARG A 222 -7.57 -12.50 -18.23
N LEU A 223 -8.38 -12.57 -17.17
CA LEU A 223 -8.41 -13.70 -16.24
C LEU A 223 -8.74 -15.05 -16.91
N PRO A 224 -9.71 -15.16 -17.85
CA PRO A 224 -10.00 -16.45 -18.48
C PRO A 224 -8.80 -17.02 -19.26
N ARG A 225 -7.99 -16.15 -19.87
CA ARG A 225 -6.77 -16.58 -20.57
C ARG A 225 -5.67 -17.01 -19.61
N LEU A 226 -5.59 -16.33 -18.46
CA LEU A 226 -4.62 -16.61 -17.41
C LEU A 226 -4.86 -17.99 -16.77
N LEU A 227 -6.12 -18.42 -16.66
CA LEU A 227 -6.52 -19.66 -15.96
C LEU A 227 -6.63 -20.89 -16.86
N ARG A 228 -6.47 -20.76 -18.19
CA ARG A 228 -6.52 -21.92 -19.10
C ARG A 228 -5.34 -22.85 -18.86
N THR A 229 -5.65 -24.14 -18.73
CA THR A 229 -4.64 -25.19 -18.60
C THR A 229 -4.12 -25.53 -20.00
N PRO A 230 -2.83 -25.87 -20.18
CA PRO A 230 -2.30 -26.26 -21.50
C PRO A 230 -3.07 -27.40 -22.19
N GLY A 231 -3.78 -28.25 -21.42
CA GLY A 231 -4.62 -29.33 -21.95
C GLY A 231 -5.88 -28.86 -22.70
N ASP A 232 -6.45 -27.69 -22.34
CA ASP A 232 -7.69 -27.19 -22.94
C ASP A 232 -7.49 -26.67 -24.38
N ALA A 233 -6.23 -26.46 -24.80
CA ALA A 233 -5.87 -25.99 -26.14
C ALA A 233 -5.61 -27.13 -27.14
N ALA A 234 -5.52 -28.38 -26.69
CA ALA A 234 -5.29 -29.55 -27.54
C ALA A 234 -6.59 -30.19 -28.07
N GLU A 235 -7.75 -29.79 -27.54
CA GLU A 235 -9.08 -30.32 -27.90
C GLU A 235 -9.95 -29.33 -28.70
N ALA A 236 -9.43 -28.15 -29.06
CA ALA A 236 -10.13 -27.10 -29.82
C ALA A 236 -9.51 -26.88 -31.20
#